data_AF-I0HKH3-F1
#
_entry.id   AF-I0HKH3-F1
#
_cell.length_a   1.000
_cell.length_b   1.000
_cell.length_c   1.000
_cell.angle_alpha   90.00
_cell.angle_beta   90.00
_cell.angle_gamma   90.00
#
_symmetry.space_group_name_H-M   'P 1'
#
loop_
_entity.id
_entity.type
_entity.pdbx_description
1 polymer ?
#
loop_
_entity_poly.entity_id
_entity_poly.type
_entity_poly.pdbx_seq_one_letter_code
_entity_poly.pdbx_strand_id
1 'polypeptide(L)'
;MNAWIGWLLAAAAVAAGYVGWGWKGVALGVTVTVFWLLLQFSRALRGMQQAAQRPRASVASAVVLHARLERGLPMLAVMKLTGSLGEKIADTPETFVWRDAGGDAVRVEFHGGRVGAWQLVRAGAAPDAGAHPAA
;
A
#
# COMPACT_ATOMS: atom_id res chain seq x y z
N MET A 1 -9.36 6.20 13.62
CA MET A 1 -9.30 6.59 15.04
C MET A 1 -8.60 7.94 15.13
N ASN A 2 -9.37 8.98 15.45
CA ASN A 2 -9.07 10.38 15.15
C ASN A 2 -7.82 10.92 15.86
N ALA A 3 -6.86 11.40 15.08
CA ALA A 3 -5.61 12.02 15.54
C ALA A 3 -5.80 13.22 16.48
N TRP A 4 -6.98 13.83 16.47
CA TRP A 4 -7.39 14.91 17.37
C TRP A 4 -7.43 14.53 18.85
N ILE A 5 -7.78 13.27 19.18
CA ILE A 5 -7.85 12.81 20.58
C ILE A 5 -6.45 12.78 21.20
N GLY A 6 -5.43 12.45 20.40
CA GLY A 6 -4.03 12.47 20.84
C GLY A 6 -3.50 13.88 21.08
N TRP A 7 -3.94 14.86 20.28
CA TRP A 7 -3.58 16.27 20.47
C TRP A 7 -4.19 16.86 21.75
N LEU A 8 -5.45 16.53 22.05
CA LEU A 8 -6.12 16.96 23.27
C LEU A 8 -5.48 16.35 24.53
N LEU A 9 -5.11 15.07 24.50
CA LEU A 9 -4.47 14.41 25.63
C LEU A 9 -3.07 14.97 25.91
N ALA A 10 -2.31 15.27 24.86
CA ALA A 10 -0.97 15.86 24.97
C ALA A 10 -1.04 17.29 25.55
N ALA A 11 -1.98 18.12 25.08
CA ALA A 11 -2.20 19.45 25.62
C ALA A 11 -2.64 19.40 27.11
N ALA A 12 -3.51 18.46 27.47
CA ALA A 12 -3.96 18.26 28.85
C ALA A 12 -2.82 17.82 29.79
N ALA A 13 -1.91 16.96 29.32
CA ALA A 13 -0.74 16.53 30.10
C ALA A 13 0.27 17.66 30.33
N VAL A 14 0.49 18.52 29.34
CA VAL A 14 1.37 19.70 29.46
C VAL A 14 0.77 20.74 30.41
N ALA A 15 -0.54 20.99 30.32
CA ALA A 15 -1.26 21.88 31.22
C ALA A 15 -1.29 21.36 32.67
N ALA A 16 -1.51 20.06 32.88
CA ALA A 16 -1.49 19.44 34.21
C ALA A 16 -0.08 19.44 34.84
N GLY A 17 0.97 19.29 34.04
CA GLY A 17 2.36 19.37 34.49
C GLY A 17 2.79 20.78 34.92
N TYR A 18 2.21 21.83 34.33
CA TYR A 18 2.51 23.23 34.63
C TYR A 18 1.96 23.68 35.99
N VAL A 19 0.79 23.17 36.40
CA VAL A 19 0.10 23.64 37.61
C VAL A 19 0.66 23.00 38.91
N GLY A 20 1.40 21.88 38.82
CA GLY A 20 1.71 21.06 40.00
C GLY A 20 3.13 21.11 40.59
N TRP A 21 4.22 21.25 39.80
CA TRP A 21 5.54 20.75 40.28
C TRP A 21 6.81 21.51 39.88
N GLY A 22 6.69 22.77 39.44
CA GLY A 22 7.85 23.62 39.12
C GLY A 22 8.76 23.04 38.02
N TRP A 23 10.08 23.20 38.15
CA TRP A 23 11.04 22.86 37.08
C TRP A 23 11.11 21.38 36.71
N LYS A 24 10.79 20.46 37.63
CA LYS A 24 10.75 19.01 37.34
C LYS A 24 9.61 18.63 36.40
N GLY A 25 8.47 19.34 36.48
CA GLY A 25 7.33 19.11 35.58
C GLY A 25 7.64 19.50 34.13
N VAL A 26 8.44 20.55 33.93
CA VAL A 26 8.86 21.00 32.60
C VAL A 26 9.81 19.99 31.95
N ALA A 27 10.80 19.47 32.68
CA ALA A 27 11.68 18.41 32.15
C ALA A 27 10.89 17.15 31.75
N LEU A 28 9.90 16.76 32.55
CA LEU A 28 9.08 15.58 32.28
C LEU A 28 8.12 15.82 31.09
N GLY A 29 7.50 17.01 31.02
CA GLY A 29 6.64 17.41 29.90
C GLY A 29 7.38 17.52 28.58
N VAL A 30 8.60 18.08 28.57
CA VAL A 30 9.47 18.12 27.38
C VAL A 30 9.85 16.72 26.94
N THR A 31 10.23 15.84 27.87
CA THR A 31 10.61 14.45 27.55
C THR A 31 9.45 13.67 26.94
N VAL A 32 8.24 13.77 27.52
CA VAL A 32 7.04 13.14 26.99
C VAL A 32 6.65 13.73 25.63
N THR A 33 6.74 15.06 25.46
CA THR A 33 6.44 15.73 24.19
C THR A 33 7.38 15.28 23.09
N VAL A 34 8.69 15.23 23.36
CA VAL A 34 9.72 14.77 22.40
C VAL A 34 9.55 13.28 22.09
N PHE A 35 9.35 12.44 23.12
CA PHE A 35 9.09 11.01 22.94
C PHE A 35 7.83 10.75 22.11
N TRP A 36 6.79 11.54 22.33
CA TRP A 36 5.55 11.50 21.56
C TRP A 36 5.75 12.00 20.13
N LEU A 37 6.52 13.08 19.92
CA LEU A 37 6.88 13.59 18.59
C LEU A 37 7.66 12.54 17.79
N LEU A 38 8.59 11.83 18.42
CA LEU A 38 9.36 10.73 17.84
C LEU A 38 8.47 9.54 17.44
N LEU A 39 7.49 9.18 18.28
CA LEU A 39 6.49 8.17 17.93
C LEU A 39 5.63 8.62 16.74
N GLN A 40 5.28 9.91 16.69
CA GLN A 40 4.49 10.44 15.58
C GLN A 40 5.30 10.55 14.28
N PHE A 41 6.59 10.89 14.37
CA PHE A 41 7.53 10.81 13.26
C PHE A 41 7.70 9.39 12.75
N SER A 42 7.74 8.40 13.65
CA SER A 42 7.81 6.98 13.28
C SER A 42 6.55 6.49 12.54
N ARG A 43 5.40 7.13 12.80
CA ARG A 43 4.15 6.88 12.06
C ARG A 43 4.11 7.58 10.71
N ALA A 44 4.67 8.79 10.62
CA ALA A 44 4.85 9.53 9.37
C ALA A 44 5.84 8.83 8.42
N LEU A 45 6.94 8.29 8.94
CA LEU A 45 7.92 7.51 8.17
C LEU A 45 7.33 6.21 7.63
N ARG A 46 6.44 5.53 8.37
CA ARG A 46 5.70 4.37 7.85
C ARG A 46 4.75 4.75 6.72
N GLY A 47 4.10 5.92 6.80
CA GLY A 47 3.28 6.46 5.71
C GLY A 47 4.09 6.85 4.47
N MET A 48 5.28 7.43 4.66
CA MET A 48 6.20 7.73 3.56
C MET A 48 6.84 6.47 2.97
N GLN A 49 7.15 5.43 3.74
CA GLN A 49 7.59 4.13 3.20
C GLN A 49 6.50 3.49 2.33
N GLN A 50 5.22 3.59 2.74
CA GLN A 50 4.09 3.16 1.92
C GLN A 50 3.91 4.02 0.65
N ALA A 51 4.23 5.32 0.72
CA ALA A 51 4.20 6.21 -0.43
C ALA A 51 5.41 6.02 -1.38
N ALA A 52 6.59 5.71 -0.85
CA ALA A 52 7.81 5.40 -1.58
C ALA A 52 7.75 4.02 -2.24
N GLN A 53 6.96 3.11 -1.67
CA GLN A 53 6.58 1.86 -2.31
C GLN A 53 5.51 2.02 -3.38
N ARG A 54 4.96 3.22 -3.68
CA ARG A 54 3.96 3.38 -4.76
C ARG A 54 4.60 3.03 -6.10
N PRO A 55 4.41 1.81 -6.62
CA PRO A 55 4.95 1.44 -7.91
C PRO A 55 4.00 2.06 -8.92
N ARG A 56 4.47 2.31 -10.14
CA ARG A 56 3.63 2.80 -11.25
C ARG A 56 2.56 1.77 -11.70
N ALA A 57 2.33 0.74 -10.88
CA ALA A 57 1.60 -0.49 -11.11
C ALA A 57 0.66 -0.85 -9.94
N SER A 58 0.14 0.14 -9.20
CA SER A 58 -0.83 -0.12 -8.14
C SER A 58 -2.23 -0.39 -8.71
N VAL A 59 -2.94 -1.37 -8.16
CA VAL A 59 -4.36 -1.63 -8.41
C VAL A 59 -5.15 -1.63 -7.10
N ALA A 60 -6.43 -1.27 -7.13
CA ALA A 60 -7.28 -1.21 -5.93
C ALA A 60 -7.44 -2.58 -5.24
N SER A 61 -7.51 -3.66 -6.02
CA SER A 61 -7.50 -5.04 -5.53
C SER A 61 -7.01 -5.98 -6.62
N ALA A 62 -5.99 -6.78 -6.32
CA ALA A 62 -5.45 -7.77 -7.23
C ALA A 62 -6.50 -8.85 -7.56
N VAL A 63 -7.26 -9.28 -6.55
CA VAL A 63 -8.32 -10.29 -6.71
C VAL A 63 -9.42 -9.81 -7.66
N VAL A 64 -9.85 -8.55 -7.53
CA VAL A 64 -10.89 -7.99 -8.40
C VAL A 64 -10.40 -7.86 -9.84
N LEU A 65 -9.13 -7.46 -10.03
CA LEU A 65 -8.53 -7.42 -11.37
C LEU A 65 -8.46 -8.82 -11.99
N HIS A 66 -7.99 -9.82 -11.22
CA HIS A 66 -7.93 -11.21 -11.67
C HIS A 66 -9.31 -11.75 -12.10
N ALA A 67 -10.37 -11.37 -11.39
CA ALA A 67 -11.75 -11.78 -11.72
C ALA A 67 -12.35 -11.04 -12.93
N ARG A 68 -11.84 -9.85 -13.26
CA ARG A 68 -12.32 -9.03 -14.40
C ARG A 68 -11.50 -9.21 -15.66
N LEU A 69 -10.39 -9.92 -15.59
CA LEU A 69 -9.56 -10.22 -16.76
C LEU A 69 -10.21 -11.33 -17.58
N GLU A 70 -10.25 -11.12 -18.88
CA GLU A 70 -10.79 -12.04 -19.87
C GLU A 70 -9.77 -12.21 -20.99
N ARG A 71 -9.75 -13.37 -21.65
CA ARG A 71 -8.88 -13.58 -22.81
C ARG A 71 -9.24 -12.61 -23.94
N GLY A 72 -8.22 -12.06 -24.59
CA GLY A 72 -8.39 -11.17 -25.73
C GLY A 72 -8.67 -9.70 -25.36
N LEU A 73 -8.78 -9.36 -24.07
CA LEU A 73 -8.93 -7.97 -23.62
C LEU A 73 -7.72 -7.15 -24.10
N PRO A 74 -7.91 -5.98 -24.73
CA PRO A 74 -6.78 -5.14 -25.14
C PRO A 74 -6.11 -4.51 -23.91
N MET A 75 -4.79 -4.32 -23.96
CA MET A 75 -4.02 -3.69 -22.88
C MET A 75 -4.61 -2.34 -22.44
N LEU A 76 -5.10 -1.53 -23.39
CA LEU A 76 -5.75 -0.26 -23.09
C LEU A 76 -7.02 -0.41 -22.23
N ALA A 77 -7.78 -1.50 -22.39
CA ALA A 77 -8.95 -1.77 -21.54
C ALA A 77 -8.52 -2.18 -20.13
N VAL A 78 -7.45 -2.97 -20.00
CA VAL A 78 -6.86 -3.30 -18.70
C VAL A 78 -6.41 -2.04 -17.98
N MET A 79 -5.72 -1.13 -18.67
CA MET A 79 -5.28 0.15 -18.12
C MET A 79 -6.45 1.04 -17.67
N LYS A 80 -7.59 1.02 -18.39
CA LYS A 80 -8.80 1.72 -17.96
C LYS A 80 -9.43 1.11 -16.71
N LEU A 81 -9.37 -0.23 -16.57
CA LEU A 81 -9.88 -0.95 -15.40
C LEU A 81 -9.01 -0.74 -14.16
N THR A 82 -7.69 -0.71 -14.31
CA THR A 82 -6.74 -0.58 -13.20
C THR A 82 -6.40 0.87 -12.87
N GLY A 83 -6.56 1.78 -13.82
CA GLY A 83 -6.09 3.17 -13.72
C GLY A 83 -4.56 3.28 -13.72
N SER A 84 -3.84 2.21 -14.08
CA SER A 84 -2.37 2.17 -14.05
C SER A 84 -1.80 1.32 -15.19
N LEU A 85 -0.61 1.68 -15.66
CA LEU A 85 0.02 1.04 -16.82
C LEU A 85 0.51 -0.39 -16.51
N GLY A 86 0.76 -0.71 -15.24
CA GLY A 86 1.39 -1.96 -14.83
C GLY A 86 2.92 -1.88 -14.90
N GLU A 87 3.59 -2.76 -14.18
CA GLU A 87 5.05 -2.90 -14.18
C GLU A 87 5.43 -3.99 -15.17
N LYS A 88 6.20 -3.63 -16.20
CA LYS A 88 6.68 -4.60 -17.19
C LYS A 88 7.81 -5.43 -16.59
N ILE A 89 7.66 -6.76 -16.60
CA ILE A 89 8.65 -7.69 -16.02
C ILE A 89 9.34 -8.54 -17.08
N ALA A 90 8.66 -8.83 -18.20
CA ALA A 90 9.26 -9.57 -19.31
C ALA A 90 8.77 -9.03 -20.65
N ASP A 91 9.62 -9.13 -21.68
CA ASP A 91 9.30 -8.76 -23.06
C ASP A 91 8.74 -9.93 -23.88
N THR A 92 9.12 -11.18 -23.54
CA THR A 92 8.72 -12.38 -24.29
C THR A 92 8.42 -13.55 -23.35
N PRO A 93 7.15 -13.94 -23.15
CA PRO A 93 5.93 -13.21 -23.52
C PRO A 93 5.83 -11.87 -22.78
N GLU A 94 5.18 -10.88 -23.40
CA GLU A 94 5.10 -9.54 -22.84
C GLU A 94 4.29 -9.55 -21.54
N THR A 95 4.95 -9.39 -20.40
CA THR A 95 4.36 -9.66 -19.09
C THR A 95 4.32 -8.39 -18.24
N PHE A 96 3.13 -8.02 -17.77
CA PHE A 96 2.91 -6.91 -16.86
C PHE A 96 2.39 -7.40 -15.51
N VAL A 97 2.74 -6.68 -14.44
CA VAL A 97 2.28 -6.96 -13.09
C VAL A 97 1.60 -5.75 -12.50
N TRP A 98 0.50 -5.98 -11.79
CA TRP A 98 -0.17 -5.01 -10.92
C TRP A 98 -0.14 -5.51 -9.49
N ARG A 99 0.13 -4.64 -8.52
CA ARG A 99 0.15 -4.97 -7.08
C ARG A 99 -0.91 -4.18 -6.33
N ASP A 100 -1.55 -4.80 -5.36
CA ASP A 100 -2.45 -4.10 -4.44
C ASP A 100 -1.78 -3.71 -3.12
N ALA A 101 -2.50 -2.96 -2.30
CA ALA A 101 -2.02 -2.50 -1.00
C ALA A 101 -1.87 -3.63 0.04
N GLY A 102 -2.47 -4.80 -0.21
CA GLY A 102 -2.35 -6.00 0.61
C GLY A 102 -1.10 -6.83 0.29
N GLY A 103 -0.38 -6.48 -0.77
CA GLY A 103 0.82 -7.18 -1.24
C GLY A 103 0.53 -8.24 -2.31
N ASP A 104 -0.74 -8.50 -2.62
CA ASP A 104 -1.12 -9.41 -3.69
C ASP A 104 -0.83 -8.77 -5.05
N ALA A 105 -0.49 -9.60 -6.03
CA ALA A 105 -0.11 -9.17 -7.35
C ALA A 105 -0.84 -9.97 -8.42
N VAL A 106 -1.19 -9.34 -9.53
CA VAL A 106 -1.69 -10.04 -10.73
C VAL A 106 -0.63 -9.90 -11.81
N ARG A 107 -0.16 -11.04 -12.33
CA ARG A 107 0.67 -11.12 -13.52
C ARG A 107 -0.23 -11.36 -14.72
N VAL A 108 -0.06 -10.57 -15.78
CA VAL A 108 -0.81 -10.68 -17.02
C VAL A 108 0.17 -10.76 -18.17
N GLU A 109 0.06 -11.82 -18.96
CA GLU A 109 0.80 -12.05 -20.18
C GLU A 109 -0.01 -11.55 -21.36
N PHE A 110 0.64 -10.76 -22.21
CA PHE A 110 0.07 -10.19 -23.41
C PHE A 110 0.72 -10.81 -24.64
N HIS A 111 -0.13 -11.14 -25.62
CA HIS A 111 0.29 -11.55 -26.96
C HIS A 111 -0.33 -10.58 -27.97
N GLY A 112 0.52 -9.85 -28.71
CA GLY A 112 0.05 -8.85 -29.67
C GLY A 112 -0.82 -7.75 -29.04
N GLY A 113 -0.51 -7.34 -27.80
CA GLY A 113 -1.25 -6.30 -27.07
C GLY A 113 -2.60 -6.73 -26.48
N ARG A 114 -2.89 -8.04 -26.47
CA ARG A 114 -4.10 -8.62 -25.88
C ARG A 114 -3.78 -9.60 -24.76
N VAL A 115 -4.62 -9.66 -23.75
CA VAL A 115 -4.49 -10.59 -22.62
C VAL A 115 -4.55 -12.04 -23.12
N GLY A 116 -3.46 -12.78 -22.90
CA GLY A 116 -3.36 -14.21 -23.21
C GLY A 116 -3.60 -15.08 -21.99
N ALA A 117 -2.78 -14.86 -20.96
CA ALA A 117 -2.86 -15.57 -19.68
C ALA A 117 -2.70 -14.59 -18.53
N TRP A 118 -3.25 -14.93 -17.37
CA TRP A 118 -3.02 -14.16 -16.15
C TRP A 118 -3.00 -15.07 -14.93
N GLN A 119 -2.30 -14.65 -13.90
CA GLN A 119 -2.11 -15.41 -12.66
C GLN A 119 -2.14 -14.46 -11.47
N LEU A 120 -2.86 -14.87 -10.41
CA LEU A 120 -2.84 -14.19 -9.12
C LEU A 120 -1.69 -14.73 -8.27
N VAL A 121 -0.78 -13.85 -7.87
CA VAL A 121 0.32 -14.10 -6.94
C VAL A 121 -0.05 -13.50 -5.59
N ARG A 122 -0.39 -14.33 -4.62
CA ARG A 122 -0.74 -13.88 -3.26
C ARG A 122 0.52 -13.61 -2.44
N ALA A 123 0.54 -12.54 -1.66
CA ALA A 123 1.62 -12.25 -0.71
C ALA A 123 1.72 -13.39 0.32
N GLY A 124 2.70 -14.28 0.14
CA GLY A 124 2.97 -15.42 1.04
C GLY A 124 2.64 -16.79 0.45
N ALA A 125 2.09 -16.88 -0.76
CA ALA A 125 1.95 -18.16 -1.46
C ALA A 125 3.22 -18.43 -2.30
N ALA A 126 3.85 -19.59 -2.06
CA ALA A 126 4.73 -20.22 -3.04
C ALA A 126 3.95 -20.37 -4.37
N PRO A 127 4.62 -20.38 -5.56
CA PRO A 127 3.94 -20.28 -6.84
C PRO A 127 3.05 -21.51 -7.09
N ASP A 128 1.79 -21.42 -6.67
CA ASP A 128 0.78 -22.42 -6.98
C ASP A 128 0.42 -22.28 -8.46
N ALA A 129 0.57 -23.38 -9.18
CA ALA A 129 0.20 -23.58 -10.58
C ALA A 129 -1.34 -23.57 -10.76
N GLY A 130 -1.99 -22.49 -10.33
CA GLY A 130 -3.38 -22.19 -10.64
C GLY A 130 -3.51 -21.64 -12.05
N ALA A 131 -3.15 -22.43 -13.06
CA ALA A 131 -3.51 -22.14 -14.43
C ALA A 131 -5.03 -22.25 -14.51
N HIS A 132 -5.74 -21.11 -14.48
CA HIS A 132 -7.16 -21.08 -14.78
C HIS A 132 -7.30 -21.31 -16.30
N PRO A 133 -7.75 -22.49 -16.76
CA PRO A 133 -8.03 -22.67 -18.17
C PRO A 133 -9.37 -21.99 -18.41
N ALA A 134 -9.34 -20.81 -19.03
CA ALA A 134 -10.57 -20.18 -19.50
C ALA A 134 -11.26 -21.14 -20.49
N ALA A 135 -12.45 -21.58 -20.10
CA ALA A 135 -13.42 -22.31 -20.93
C ALA A 135 -14.00 -21.42 -22.03
#